data_AF-C6PT19-F1
#
_entry.id   AF-C6PT19-F1
#
_cell.length_a   1.000
_cell.length_b   1.000
_cell.length_c   1.000
_cell.angle_alpha   90.00
_cell.angle_beta   90.00
_cell.angle_gamma   90.00
#
_symmetry.space_group_name_H-M   'P 1'
#
loop_
_entity.id
_entity.type
_entity.pdbx_description
1 polymer ?
#
loop_
_entity_poly.entity_id
_entity_poly.type
_entity_poly.pdbx_seq_one_letter_code
_entity_poly.pdbx_strand_id
1 'polypeptide(L)'
;MLGISYIRELFNLSMTDLAKQLGVSKQVISQYEGGKTRISDKRVKQISDMFKIPEKYISKELTDLDKLEMQKAKLNNEIKDYEYEYEDTIIDDETGEEITITRTELDSGALLAIEMNTYQIDEEKLLANIKNTLDQCFEKAQEDEDCMDYGLSDANQLLSLYEYFLDLIKNPNVYNSTLRSVLLGVKVAYGKAVSSDKFVRKIAKAIKNYDEENRKEWQEIADLYEDK
;
A
#
# COMPACT_ATOMS: atom_id res chain seq x y z
N MET A 1 -1.81 21.04 -0.95
CA MET A 1 -0.46 21.52 -0.50
C MET A 1 0.58 21.03 -1.48
N LEU A 2 1.52 21.88 -1.94
CA LEU A 2 2.56 21.48 -2.88
C LEU A 2 3.71 20.73 -2.21
N GLY A 3 4.36 19.85 -2.97
CA GLY A 3 5.49 19.04 -2.49
C GLY A 3 6.62 19.83 -1.86
N ILE A 4 7.03 20.94 -2.47
CA ILE A 4 8.10 21.80 -1.93
C ILE A 4 7.73 22.39 -0.55
N SER A 5 6.46 22.77 -0.32
CA SER A 5 6.00 23.22 0.99
C SER A 5 6.13 22.10 2.02
N TYR A 6 5.72 20.89 1.63
CA TYR A 6 5.78 19.74 2.52
C TYR A 6 7.21 19.30 2.83
N ILE A 7 8.13 19.33 1.86
CA ILE A 7 9.56 19.08 2.10
C ILE A 7 10.07 20.06 3.15
N ARG A 8 9.77 21.35 3.01
CA ARG A 8 10.20 22.35 3.99
C ARG A 8 9.72 22.00 5.41
N GLU A 9 8.45 21.66 5.57
CA GLU A 9 7.86 21.30 6.87
C GLU A 9 8.42 19.97 7.41
N LEU A 10 8.56 18.97 6.56
CA LEU A 10 9.06 17.64 6.91
C LEU A 10 10.50 17.67 7.44
N PHE A 11 11.32 18.59 6.93
CA PHE A 11 12.69 18.83 7.38
C PHE A 11 12.80 20.00 8.39
N ASN A 12 11.68 20.50 8.91
CA ASN A 12 11.61 21.58 9.90
C ASN A 12 12.36 22.86 9.48
N LEU A 13 12.32 23.21 8.20
CA LEU A 13 13.01 24.38 7.65
C LEU A 13 12.09 25.61 7.63
N SER A 14 12.65 26.80 7.85
CA SER A 14 11.95 28.04 7.47
C SER A 14 12.09 28.28 5.96
N MET A 15 11.24 29.14 5.38
CA MET A 15 11.39 29.55 3.97
C MET A 15 12.75 30.19 3.72
N THR A 16 13.32 30.85 4.72
CA THR A 16 14.65 31.46 4.65
C THR A 16 15.75 30.41 4.59
N ASP A 17 15.61 29.32 5.35
CA ASP A 17 16.61 28.24 5.38
C ASP A 17 16.62 27.47 4.05
N LEU A 18 15.44 27.12 3.54
CA LEU A 18 15.33 26.49 2.23
C LEU A 18 15.85 27.40 1.11
N ALA A 19 15.57 28.70 1.16
CA ALA A 19 16.09 29.67 0.20
C ALA A 19 17.62 29.72 0.20
N LYS A 20 18.24 29.74 1.38
CA LYS A 20 19.71 29.69 1.53
C LYS A 20 20.29 28.41 0.94
N GLN A 21 19.70 27.24 1.24
CA GLN A 21 20.17 25.95 0.72
C GLN A 21 20.07 25.88 -0.82
N LEU A 22 19.03 26.47 -1.40
CA LEU A 22 18.83 26.49 -2.85
C LEU A 22 19.55 27.66 -3.57
N GLY A 23 20.15 28.59 -2.82
CA GLY A 23 20.79 29.78 -3.39
C GLY A 23 19.80 30.69 -4.12
N VAL A 24 18.59 30.85 -3.58
CA VAL A 24 17.53 31.73 -4.11
C VAL A 24 17.03 32.69 -3.04
N SER A 25 16.17 33.64 -3.40
CA SER A 25 15.55 34.53 -2.42
C SER A 25 14.36 33.84 -1.72
N LYS A 26 14.04 34.29 -0.50
CA LYS A 26 12.84 33.84 0.23
C LYS A 26 11.55 34.03 -0.59
N GLN A 27 11.47 35.12 -1.35
CA GLN A 27 10.34 35.42 -2.22
C GLN A 27 10.13 34.34 -3.29
N VAL A 28 11.22 33.80 -3.86
CA VAL A 28 11.15 32.71 -4.85
C VAL A 28 10.57 31.44 -4.21
N ILE A 29 11.00 31.08 -2.99
CA ILE A 29 10.42 29.94 -2.26
C ILE A 29 8.93 30.14 -2.01
N SER A 30 8.53 31.34 -1.55
CA SER A 30 7.11 31.66 -1.36
C SER A 30 6.29 31.56 -2.65
N GLN A 31 6.86 31.95 -3.79
CA GLN A 31 6.20 31.80 -5.10
C GLN A 31 6.08 30.34 -5.53
N TYR A 32 7.11 29.51 -5.27
CA TYR A 32 7.06 28.07 -5.52
C TYR A 32 6.00 27.38 -4.65
N GLU A 33 6.00 27.63 -3.34
CA GLU A 33 5.02 27.08 -2.40
C GLU A 33 3.59 27.52 -2.70
N GLY A 34 3.42 28.76 -3.20
CA GLY A 34 2.13 29.27 -3.63
C GLY A 34 1.71 28.86 -5.04
N GLY A 35 2.50 28.05 -5.76
CA GLY A 35 2.22 27.63 -7.13
C GLY A 35 2.24 28.76 -8.17
N LYS A 36 2.69 29.96 -7.81
CA LYS A 36 2.71 31.15 -8.68
C LYS A 36 3.80 31.08 -9.75
N THR A 37 4.82 30.27 -9.51
CA THR A 37 5.95 30.11 -10.44
C THR A 37 6.31 28.64 -10.52
N ARG A 38 6.42 28.13 -11.75
CA ARG A 38 6.90 26.77 -11.99
C ARG A 38 8.37 26.65 -11.59
N ILE A 39 8.68 25.57 -10.88
CA ILE A 39 10.05 25.19 -10.55
C ILE A 39 10.70 24.60 -11.81
N SER A 40 11.90 25.08 -12.19
CA SER A 40 12.61 24.53 -13.35
C SER A 40 13.10 23.11 -13.07
N ASP A 41 13.20 22.28 -14.11
CA ASP A 41 13.58 20.86 -13.96
C ASP A 41 14.97 20.71 -13.31
N LYS A 42 15.92 21.61 -13.63
CA LYS A 42 17.22 21.68 -12.95
C LYS A 42 17.07 21.87 -11.44
N ARG A 43 16.12 22.70 -11.02
CA ARG A 43 15.87 22.99 -9.60
C ARG A 43 15.10 21.87 -8.92
N VAL A 44 14.14 21.25 -9.61
CA VAL A 44 13.46 20.04 -9.15
C VAL A 44 14.49 18.95 -8.85
N LYS A 45 15.40 18.69 -9.79
CA LYS A 45 16.49 17.73 -9.58
C LYS A 45 17.39 18.09 -8.39
N GLN A 46 17.78 19.36 -8.26
CA GLN A 46 18.58 19.81 -7.11
C GLN A 46 17.87 19.56 -5.77
N ILE A 47 16.58 19.86 -5.67
CA ILE A 47 15.78 19.62 -4.47
C ILE A 47 15.69 18.11 -4.19
N SER A 48 15.43 17.30 -5.22
CA SER A 48 15.39 15.83 -5.12
C SER A 48 16.71 15.27 -4.57
N ASP A 49 17.83 15.70 -5.13
CA ASP A 49 19.16 15.22 -4.73
C ASP A 49 19.54 15.63 -3.31
N MET A 50 19.10 16.82 -2.88
CA MET A 50 19.38 17.40 -1.56
C MET A 50 18.58 16.72 -0.45
N PHE A 51 17.28 16.53 -0.66
CA PHE A 51 16.37 15.96 0.35
C PHE A 51 16.13 14.47 0.18
N LYS A 52 16.69 13.86 -0.88
CA LYS A 52 16.49 12.46 -1.26
C LYS A 52 15.00 12.09 -1.42
N ILE A 53 14.21 13.04 -1.92
CA ILE A 53 12.77 12.89 -2.19
C ILE A 53 12.54 12.81 -3.71
N PRO A 54 11.76 11.84 -4.22
CA PRO A 54 11.54 11.71 -5.66
C PRO A 54 10.97 12.96 -6.34
N GLU A 55 11.52 13.32 -7.50
CA GLU A 55 11.18 14.52 -8.27
C GLU A 55 9.68 14.69 -8.53
N LYS A 56 8.97 13.57 -8.76
CA LYS A 56 7.52 13.54 -9.05
C LYS A 56 6.66 14.21 -7.97
N TYR A 57 7.15 14.32 -6.74
CA TYR A 57 6.41 14.93 -5.64
C TYR A 57 6.61 16.45 -5.56
N ILE A 58 7.75 16.97 -6.01
CA ILE A 58 8.25 18.31 -5.65
C ILE A 58 7.31 19.43 -6.13
N SER A 59 6.84 19.33 -7.38
CA SER A 59 5.95 20.32 -7.99
C SER A 59 4.48 19.89 -7.99
N LYS A 60 4.18 18.72 -7.42
CA LYS A 60 2.84 18.12 -7.40
C LYS A 60 2.04 18.66 -6.21
N GLU A 61 0.73 18.80 -6.39
CA GLU A 61 -0.18 18.88 -5.25
C GLU A 61 -0.33 17.51 -4.59
N LEU A 62 0.09 17.43 -3.33
CA LEU A 62 0.17 16.18 -2.60
C LEU A 62 -1.21 15.72 -2.12
N THR A 63 -1.49 14.46 -2.39
CA THR A 63 -2.45 13.64 -1.63
C THR A 63 -1.84 13.24 -0.29
N ASP A 64 -2.65 12.70 0.63
CA ASP A 64 -2.13 12.19 1.90
C ASP A 64 -1.21 10.99 1.72
N LEU A 65 -1.50 10.11 0.74
CA LEU A 65 -0.61 9.03 0.35
C LEU A 65 0.75 9.55 -0.14
N ASP A 66 0.78 10.64 -0.92
CA ASP A 66 2.04 11.23 -1.36
C ASP A 66 2.88 11.74 -0.18
N LYS A 67 2.24 12.35 0.83
CA LYS A 67 2.92 12.81 2.05
C LYS A 67 3.53 11.64 2.82
N LEU A 68 2.78 10.56 2.99
CA LEU A 68 3.27 9.35 3.67
C LEU A 68 4.46 8.74 2.93
N GLU A 69 4.42 8.65 1.61
CA GLU A 69 5.54 8.15 0.79
C GLU A 69 6.79 9.06 0.89
N MET A 70 6.60 10.39 0.98
CA MET A 70 7.71 11.32 1.23
C MET A 70 8.29 11.18 2.64
N GLN A 71 7.46 10.94 3.66
CA GLN A 71 7.92 10.63 5.01
C GLN A 71 8.73 9.33 5.02
N LYS A 72 8.26 8.27 4.35
CA LYS A 72 8.98 7.02 4.18
C LYS A 72 10.36 7.24 3.57
N ALA A 73 10.41 8.04 2.50
CA ALA A 73 11.67 8.38 1.85
C ALA A 73 12.63 9.07 2.83
N LYS A 74 12.18 10.07 3.59
CA LYS A 74 13.01 10.71 4.62
C LYS A 74 13.52 9.69 5.65
N LEU A 75 12.62 8.91 6.26
CA LEU A 75 12.97 7.93 7.29
C LEU A 75 14.01 6.91 6.79
N ASN A 76 13.84 6.40 5.57
CA ASN A 76 14.79 5.47 4.96
C ASN A 76 16.17 6.07 4.71
N ASN A 77 16.27 7.39 4.47
CA ASN A 77 17.56 8.04 4.28
C ASN A 77 18.25 8.34 5.62
N GLU A 78 17.48 8.65 6.65
CA GLU A 78 17.98 8.94 8.00
C GLU A 78 18.24 7.66 8.82
N ILE A 79 17.74 6.49 8.39
CA ILE A 79 17.82 5.23 9.14
C ILE A 79 19.25 4.90 9.60
N LYS A 80 20.26 5.22 8.78
CA LYS A 80 21.68 4.99 9.09
C LYS A 80 22.18 5.82 10.26
N ASP A 81 21.59 6.98 10.51
CA ASP A 81 21.96 7.86 11.62
C ASP A 81 21.50 7.28 12.97
N TYR A 82 20.68 6.23 12.94
CA TYR A 82 20.17 5.50 14.09
C TYR A 82 20.83 4.11 14.27
N GLU A 83 21.88 3.81 13.50
CA GLU A 83 22.73 2.64 13.74
C GLU A 83 23.64 2.92 14.95
N TYR A 84 23.74 1.95 15.87
CA TYR A 84 24.67 1.99 16.98
C TYR A 84 25.43 0.68 17.10
N GLU A 85 26.68 0.78 17.56
CA GLU A 85 27.54 -0.36 17.79
C GLU A 85 27.50 -0.76 19.27
N TYR A 86 27.48 -2.07 19.54
CA TYR A 86 27.65 -2.61 20.88
C TYR A 86 28.57 -3.83 20.85
N GLU A 87 29.24 -4.08 21.97
CA GLU A 87 30.04 -5.28 22.16
C GLU A 87 29.12 -6.42 22.62
N ASP A 88 29.24 -7.56 21.95
CA ASP A 88 28.58 -8.81 22.30
C ASP A 88 29.61 -9.90 22.56
N THR A 89 29.30 -10.84 23.43
CA THR A 89 30.18 -11.97 23.74
C THR A 89 29.53 -13.25 23.26
N ILE A 90 30.20 -13.94 22.34
CA ILE A 90 29.78 -15.24 21.83
C ILE A 90 30.75 -16.32 22.29
N ILE A 91 30.27 -17.57 22.34
CA ILE A 91 31.11 -18.74 22.59
C ILE A 91 31.51 -19.32 21.24
N ASP A 92 32.80 -19.51 21.02
CA ASP A 92 33.30 -20.17 19.82
C ASP A 92 32.95 -21.68 19.86
N ASP A 93 32.19 -22.14 18.86
CA ASP A 93 31.68 -23.51 18.83
C ASP A 93 32.78 -24.59 18.70
N GLU A 94 33.98 -24.23 18.21
CA GLU A 94 35.10 -25.16 18.01
C GLU A 94 36.04 -25.22 19.22
N THR A 95 36.29 -24.09 19.86
CA THR A 95 37.28 -23.95 20.95
C THR A 95 36.65 -23.80 22.33
N GLY A 96 35.38 -23.39 22.40
CA GLY A 96 34.67 -23.10 23.64
C GLY A 96 35.11 -21.80 24.34
N GLU A 97 35.91 -20.97 23.68
CA GLU A 97 36.39 -19.70 24.23
C GLU A 97 35.35 -18.58 24.04
N GLU A 98 35.28 -17.66 25.00
CA GLU A 98 34.48 -16.44 24.88
C GLU A 98 35.19 -15.44 23.96
N ILE A 99 34.53 -15.03 22.89
CA ILE A 99 35.02 -14.03 21.94
C ILE A 99 34.10 -12.81 22.00
N THR A 100 34.69 -11.64 22.22
CA THR A 100 33.99 -10.36 22.09
C THR A 100 33.97 -9.92 20.63
N ILE A 101 32.79 -9.63 20.11
CA ILE A 101 32.56 -9.11 18.77
C ILE A 101 31.80 -7.79 18.83
N THR A 102 32.09 -6.89 17.89
CA THR A 102 31.27 -5.68 17.71
C THR A 102 30.10 -6.00 16.78
N ARG A 103 28.88 -5.67 17.21
CA ARG A 103 27.66 -5.77 16.41
C ARG A 103 27.10 -4.38 16.16
N THR A 104 26.45 -4.23 15.02
CA THR A 104 25.69 -3.03 14.66
C THR A 104 24.20 -3.35 14.72
N GLU A 105 23.44 -2.52 15.41
CA GLU A 105 21.98 -2.62 15.50
C GLU A 105 21.33 -1.27 15.22
N LEU A 106 20.07 -1.32 14.77
CA LEU A 106 19.26 -0.15 14.52
C LEU A 106 18.44 0.21 15.75
N ASP A 107 18.29 1.51 16.02
CA ASP A 107 17.37 1.98 17.06
C ASP A 107 15.96 1.43 16.81
N SER A 108 15.41 0.78 17.83
CA SER A 108 14.08 0.15 17.74
C SER A 108 12.96 1.17 17.54
N GLY A 109 13.12 2.41 18.04
CA GLY A 109 12.20 3.51 17.79
C GLY A 109 12.20 3.97 16.34
N ALA A 110 13.38 4.08 15.73
CA ALA A 110 13.54 4.39 14.31
C ALA A 110 12.92 3.30 13.42
N LEU A 111 13.14 2.03 13.75
CA LEU A 111 12.53 0.89 13.06
C LEU A 111 11.00 0.93 13.16
N LEU A 112 10.46 1.14 14.37
CA LEU A 112 9.02 1.23 14.60
C LEU A 112 8.39 2.39 13.81
N ALA A 113 9.06 3.54 13.71
CA ALA A 113 8.57 4.67 12.92
C ALA A 113 8.42 4.34 11.42
N ILE A 114 9.37 3.60 10.86
CA ILE A 114 9.30 3.12 9.46
C ILE A 114 8.17 2.11 9.28
N GLU A 115 8.02 1.18 10.23
CA GLU A 115 6.95 0.18 10.19
C GLU A 115 5.57 0.83 10.28
N MET A 116 5.38 1.78 11.21
CA MET A 116 4.14 2.53 11.35
C MET A 116 3.79 3.34 10.10
N ASN A 117 4.78 4.04 9.51
CA ASN A 117 4.56 4.78 8.28
C ASN A 117 4.24 3.84 7.10
N THR A 118 4.90 2.69 7.01
CA THR A 118 4.60 1.68 5.99
C THR A 118 3.19 1.12 6.16
N TYR A 119 2.78 0.82 7.39
CA TYR A 119 1.42 0.38 7.70
C TYR A 119 0.38 1.42 7.23
N GLN A 120 0.59 2.70 7.52
CA GLN A 120 -0.31 3.79 7.08
C GLN A 120 -0.40 3.89 5.56
N ILE A 121 0.72 3.74 4.85
CA ILE A 121 0.74 3.70 3.38
C ILE A 121 -0.09 2.54 2.85
N ASP A 122 0.09 1.35 3.42
CA ASP A 122 -0.60 0.15 2.98
C ASP A 122 -2.10 0.20 3.31
N GLU A 123 -2.47 0.78 4.45
CA GLU A 123 -3.85 1.08 4.83
C GLU A 123 -4.53 2.02 3.82
N GLU A 124 -3.93 3.17 3.51
CA GLU A 124 -4.46 4.14 2.55
C GLU A 124 -4.59 3.51 1.15
N LYS A 125 -3.60 2.72 0.71
CA LYS A 125 -3.66 1.99 -0.56
C LYS A 125 -4.80 0.98 -0.58
N LEU A 126 -5.01 0.24 0.51
CA LEU A 126 -6.09 -0.74 0.60
C LEU A 126 -7.46 -0.06 0.50
N LEU A 127 -7.67 1.03 1.24
CA LEU A 127 -8.92 1.79 1.21
C LEU A 127 -9.19 2.38 -0.19
N ALA A 128 -8.16 2.95 -0.81
CA ALA A 128 -8.25 3.47 -2.18
C ALA A 128 -8.61 2.36 -3.18
N ASN A 129 -8.03 1.16 -3.05
CA ASN A 129 -8.35 0.02 -3.91
C ASN A 129 -9.78 -0.46 -3.71
N ILE A 130 -10.26 -0.58 -2.46
CA ILE A 130 -11.66 -0.94 -2.17
C ILE A 130 -12.60 0.07 -2.84
N LYS A 131 -12.34 1.37 -2.65
CA LYS A 131 -13.14 2.42 -3.30
C LYS A 131 -13.11 2.30 -4.82
N ASN A 132 -11.94 2.13 -5.42
CA ASN A 132 -11.78 2.02 -6.87
C ASN A 132 -12.59 0.83 -7.43
N THR A 133 -12.59 -0.33 -6.75
CA THR A 133 -13.41 -1.47 -7.20
C THR A 133 -14.91 -1.18 -7.22
N LEU A 134 -15.41 -0.32 -6.32
CA LEU A 134 -16.81 0.13 -6.33
C LEU A 134 -17.06 1.15 -7.44
N ASP A 135 -16.14 2.09 -7.65
CA ASP A 135 -16.26 3.10 -8.71
C ASP A 135 -16.25 2.46 -10.11
N GLN A 136 -15.45 1.41 -10.31
CA GLN A 136 -15.37 0.64 -11.57
C GLN A 136 -16.68 -0.01 -12.00
N CYS A 137 -17.60 -0.30 -11.05
CA CYS A 137 -18.93 -0.79 -11.39
C CYS A 137 -19.71 0.21 -12.26
N PHE A 138 -19.39 1.50 -12.17
CA PHE A 138 -20.08 2.57 -12.91
C PHE A 138 -19.37 2.99 -14.21
N GLU A 139 -18.10 2.62 -14.40
CA GLU A 139 -17.35 2.96 -15.62
C GLU A 139 -17.88 2.20 -16.84
N LYS A 140 -18.30 0.95 -16.67
CA LYS A 140 -18.89 0.12 -17.74
C LYS A 140 -20.29 0.58 -18.17
N ALA A 141 -21.00 1.29 -17.28
CA ALA A 141 -22.38 1.72 -17.51
C ALA A 141 -22.49 3.03 -18.35
N GLN A 142 -21.35 3.63 -18.72
CA GLN A 142 -21.33 4.87 -19.50
C GLN A 142 -21.27 4.64 -21.02
N GLU A 143 -21.09 3.40 -21.48
CA GLU A 143 -20.99 3.06 -22.90
C GLU A 143 -22.34 2.67 -23.56
N ASP A 144 -23.42 2.55 -22.78
CA ASP A 144 -24.74 2.11 -23.27
C ASP A 144 -25.86 2.98 -22.64
N GLU A 145 -26.56 3.80 -23.44
CA GLU A 145 -27.54 4.82 -22.96
C GLU A 145 -28.73 4.21 -22.20
N ASP A 146 -28.98 2.90 -22.36
CA ASP A 146 -30.06 2.16 -21.70
C ASP A 146 -29.65 1.45 -20.38
N CYS A 147 -28.40 1.60 -19.90
CA CYS A 147 -27.84 0.72 -18.85
C CYS A 147 -27.59 1.34 -17.45
N MET A 148 -28.16 2.51 -17.13
CA MET A 148 -27.93 3.18 -15.83
C MET A 148 -28.28 2.35 -14.57
N ASP A 149 -29.03 1.25 -14.70
CA ASP A 149 -29.42 0.37 -13.58
C ASP A 149 -28.38 -0.70 -13.23
N TYR A 150 -27.53 -1.13 -14.18
CA TYR A 150 -26.63 -2.28 -13.97
C TYR A 150 -25.46 -1.98 -13.04
N GLY A 151 -24.82 -0.81 -13.19
CA GLY A 151 -23.68 -0.44 -12.35
C GLY A 151 -24.04 -0.33 -10.87
N LEU A 152 -25.27 0.10 -10.55
CA LEU A 152 -25.75 0.21 -9.18
C LEU A 152 -26.01 -1.16 -8.53
N SER A 153 -26.58 -2.11 -9.28
CA SER A 153 -26.77 -3.49 -8.80
C SER A 153 -25.43 -4.16 -8.48
N ASP A 154 -24.47 -4.08 -9.40
CA ASP A 154 -23.13 -4.66 -9.22
C ASP A 154 -22.38 -4.00 -8.04
N ALA A 155 -22.44 -2.67 -7.93
CA ALA A 155 -21.84 -1.95 -6.82
C ALA A 155 -22.45 -2.36 -5.47
N ASN A 156 -23.77 -2.54 -5.39
CA ASN A 156 -24.44 -2.98 -4.16
C ASN A 156 -24.07 -4.42 -3.78
N GLN A 157 -23.94 -5.32 -4.76
CA GLN A 157 -23.48 -6.68 -4.49
C GLN A 157 -22.04 -6.69 -3.95
N LEU A 158 -21.14 -5.90 -4.56
CA LEU A 158 -19.76 -5.79 -4.12
C LEU A 158 -19.64 -5.13 -2.74
N LEU A 159 -20.44 -4.08 -2.48
CA LEU A 159 -20.51 -3.43 -1.17
C LEU A 159 -20.94 -4.42 -0.09
N SER A 160 -22.01 -5.18 -0.36
CA SER A 160 -22.50 -6.21 0.58
C SER A 160 -21.44 -7.28 0.85
N LEU A 161 -20.65 -7.68 -0.16
CA LEU A 161 -19.54 -8.61 0.04
C LEU A 161 -18.47 -8.05 1.01
N TYR A 162 -18.13 -6.77 0.89
CA TYR A 162 -17.21 -6.12 1.84
C TYR A 162 -17.79 -6.04 3.25
N GLU A 163 -19.09 -5.74 3.40
CA GLU A 163 -19.77 -5.72 4.70
C GLU A 163 -19.75 -7.10 5.37
N TYR A 164 -20.09 -8.17 4.65
CA TYR A 164 -20.02 -9.52 5.18
C TYR A 164 -18.61 -9.88 5.67
N PHE A 165 -17.58 -9.50 4.92
CA PHE A 165 -16.21 -9.75 5.32
C PHE A 165 -15.82 -8.94 6.58
N LEU A 166 -16.25 -7.68 6.67
CA LEU A 166 -16.03 -6.84 7.85
C LEU A 166 -16.71 -7.40 9.10
N ASP A 167 -17.93 -7.93 8.96
CA ASP A 167 -18.65 -8.58 10.06
C ASP A 167 -17.91 -9.82 10.58
N LEU A 168 -17.31 -10.61 9.67
CA LEU A 168 -16.45 -11.74 10.05
C LEU A 168 -15.19 -11.28 10.78
N ILE A 169 -14.54 -10.21 10.32
CA ILE A 169 -13.33 -9.67 10.98
C ILE A 169 -13.65 -9.14 12.38
N LYS A 170 -14.78 -8.46 12.55
CA LYS A 170 -15.19 -7.88 13.84
C LYS A 170 -15.64 -8.92 14.85
N ASN A 171 -15.90 -10.15 14.42
CA ASN A 171 -16.36 -11.22 15.29
C ASN A 171 -15.18 -11.83 16.07
N PRO A 172 -15.11 -11.67 17.40
CA PRO A 172 -13.98 -12.18 18.19
C PRO A 172 -13.88 -13.71 18.22
N ASN A 173 -14.94 -14.44 17.83
CA ASN A 173 -14.93 -15.90 17.74
C ASN A 173 -14.36 -16.41 16.41
N VAL A 174 -14.10 -15.52 15.45
CA VAL A 174 -13.56 -15.87 14.14
C VAL A 174 -12.08 -15.49 14.11
N TYR A 175 -11.20 -16.49 14.07
CA TYR A 175 -9.77 -16.24 14.02
C TYR A 175 -9.33 -15.73 12.64
N ASN A 176 -8.52 -14.65 12.62
CA ASN A 176 -7.92 -14.11 11.40
C ASN A 176 -7.10 -15.14 10.61
N SER A 177 -6.46 -16.09 11.30
CA SER A 177 -5.73 -17.21 10.66
C SER A 177 -6.66 -18.13 9.86
N THR A 178 -7.87 -18.38 10.37
CA THR A 178 -8.90 -19.16 9.68
C THR A 178 -9.39 -18.41 8.44
N LEU A 179 -9.75 -17.12 8.57
CA LEU A 179 -10.17 -16.29 7.43
C LEU A 179 -9.08 -16.23 6.35
N ARG A 180 -7.82 -16.02 6.75
CA ARG A 180 -6.67 -16.03 5.82
C ARG A 180 -6.55 -17.35 5.08
N SER A 181 -6.74 -18.48 5.77
CA SER A 181 -6.68 -19.81 5.16
C SER A 181 -7.84 -20.06 4.19
N VAL A 182 -9.04 -19.58 4.53
CA VAL A 182 -10.22 -19.66 3.64
C VAL A 182 -9.99 -18.84 2.37
N LEU A 183 -9.60 -17.57 2.50
CA LEU A 183 -9.29 -16.70 1.36
C LEU A 183 -8.14 -17.24 0.51
N LEU A 184 -7.11 -17.84 1.13
CA LEU A 184 -6.05 -18.52 0.40
C LEU A 184 -6.58 -19.75 -0.36
N GLY A 185 -7.52 -20.50 0.24
CA GLY A 185 -8.22 -21.61 -0.42
C GLY A 185 -8.96 -21.16 -1.69
N VAL A 186 -9.66 -20.03 -1.62
CA VAL A 186 -10.29 -19.40 -2.80
C VAL A 186 -9.24 -19.07 -3.86
N LYS A 187 -8.13 -18.43 -3.49
CA LYS A 187 -7.04 -18.12 -4.43
C LYS A 187 -6.45 -19.37 -5.08
N VAL A 188 -6.26 -20.46 -4.33
CA VAL A 188 -5.76 -21.74 -4.86
C VAL A 188 -6.80 -22.38 -5.81
N ALA A 189 -8.09 -22.25 -5.52
CA ALA A 189 -9.16 -22.76 -6.38
C ALA A 189 -9.07 -22.16 -7.80
N TYR A 190 -8.88 -20.85 -7.89
CA TYR A 190 -8.78 -20.11 -9.16
C TYR A 190 -7.35 -20.00 -9.71
N GLY A 191 -6.40 -20.80 -9.21
CA GLY A 191 -5.02 -20.83 -9.72
C GLY A 191 -4.22 -19.55 -9.48
N LYS A 192 -4.64 -18.71 -8.53
CA LYS A 192 -3.97 -17.46 -8.16
C LYS A 192 -2.94 -17.63 -7.04
N ALA A 193 -2.85 -18.81 -6.44
CA ALA A 193 -1.86 -19.16 -5.42
C ALA A 193 -1.62 -20.67 -5.38
N VAL A 194 -0.54 -21.08 -4.69
CA VAL A 194 -0.24 -22.48 -4.38
C VAL A 194 -0.08 -22.63 -2.87
N SER A 195 -0.57 -23.75 -2.31
CA SER A 195 -0.38 -24.07 -0.90
C SER A 195 -0.31 -25.59 -0.70
N SER A 196 0.60 -26.03 0.16
CA SER A 196 0.71 -27.41 0.63
C SER A 196 -0.23 -27.72 1.79
N ASP A 197 -0.80 -26.69 2.44
CA ASP A 197 -1.68 -26.83 3.59
C ASP A 197 -2.91 -27.69 3.25
N LYS A 198 -3.21 -28.65 4.13
CA LYS A 198 -4.28 -29.63 3.91
C LYS A 198 -5.67 -29.00 3.98
N PHE A 199 -5.88 -28.04 4.87
CA PHE A 199 -7.16 -27.34 5.02
C PHE A 199 -7.41 -26.44 3.80
N VAL A 200 -6.43 -25.65 3.40
CA VAL A 200 -6.49 -24.80 2.19
C VAL A 200 -6.79 -25.61 0.94
N ARG A 201 -6.12 -26.76 0.74
CA ARG A 201 -6.37 -27.63 -0.43
C ARG A 201 -7.76 -28.25 -0.42
N LYS A 202 -8.31 -28.59 0.75
CA LYS A 202 -9.70 -29.08 0.87
C LYS A 202 -10.71 -28.01 0.45
N ILE A 203 -10.52 -26.77 0.91
CA ILE A 203 -11.36 -25.63 0.50
C ILE A 203 -11.28 -25.43 -1.01
N ALA A 204 -10.07 -25.39 -1.56
CA ALA A 204 -9.86 -25.19 -2.99
C ALA A 204 -10.55 -26.28 -3.84
N LYS A 205 -10.48 -27.55 -3.39
CA LYS A 205 -11.18 -28.65 -4.05
C LYS A 205 -12.70 -28.52 -3.96
N ALA A 206 -13.22 -28.15 -2.80
CA ALA A 206 -14.67 -27.97 -2.61
C ALA A 206 -15.22 -26.86 -3.53
N ILE A 207 -14.51 -25.73 -3.65
CA ILE A 207 -14.89 -24.63 -4.55
C ILE A 207 -14.88 -25.10 -6.01
N LYS A 208 -13.82 -25.78 -6.46
CA LYS A 208 -13.74 -26.29 -7.84
C LYS A 208 -14.90 -27.22 -8.17
N ASN A 209 -15.24 -28.13 -7.26
CA ASN A 209 -16.37 -29.03 -7.45
C ASN A 209 -17.69 -28.27 -7.57
N TYR A 210 -17.95 -27.32 -6.66
CA TYR A 210 -19.15 -26.47 -6.68
C TYR A 210 -19.28 -25.68 -8.00
N ASP A 211 -18.18 -25.09 -8.48
CA ASP A 211 -18.16 -24.33 -9.73
C ASP A 211 -18.31 -25.21 -10.98
N GLU A 212 -17.85 -26.46 -10.93
CA GLU A 212 -18.06 -27.46 -12.00
C GLU A 212 -19.52 -27.94 -12.05
N GLU A 213 -20.14 -28.15 -10.90
CA GLU A 213 -21.56 -28.53 -10.79
C GLU A 213 -22.47 -27.42 -11.33
N ASN A 214 -22.29 -26.19 -10.85
CA ASN A 214 -23.07 -25.04 -11.32
C ASN A 214 -22.94 -24.83 -12.84
N ARG A 215 -21.73 -24.97 -13.41
CA ARG A 215 -21.55 -24.82 -14.86
C ARG A 215 -22.34 -25.84 -15.68
N LYS A 216 -22.45 -27.09 -15.19
CA LYS A 216 -23.24 -28.13 -15.86
C LYS A 216 -24.73 -27.83 -15.81
N GLU A 217 -25.24 -27.40 -14.65
CA GLU A 217 -26.65 -27.01 -14.50
C GLU A 217 -27.03 -25.87 -15.45
N TRP A 218 -26.19 -24.84 -15.57
CA TRP A 218 -26.44 -23.73 -16.50
C TRP A 218 -26.35 -24.14 -17.98
N GLN A 219 -25.47 -25.10 -18.32
CA GLN A 219 -25.40 -25.67 -19.67
C GLN A 219 -26.65 -26.49 -20.00
N GLU A 220 -27.11 -27.34 -19.08
CA GLU A 220 -28.34 -28.12 -19.25
C GLU A 220 -29.59 -27.22 -19.40
N ILE A 221 -29.64 -26.11 -18.66
CA ILE A 221 -30.70 -25.10 -18.82
C ILE A 221 -30.59 -24.42 -20.18
N ALA A 222 -29.41 -23.98 -20.61
CA ALA A 222 -29.22 -23.32 -21.90
C ALA A 222 -29.63 -24.22 -23.07
N ASP A 223 -29.22 -25.50 -23.05
CA ASP A 223 -29.57 -26.50 -24.07
C ASP A 223 -31.09 -26.73 -24.15
N LEU A 224 -31.82 -26.67 -23.04
CA LEU A 224 -33.29 -26.79 -23.00
C LEU A 224 -34.04 -25.59 -23.64
N TYR A 225 -33.38 -24.44 -23.77
CA TYR A 225 -33.93 -23.23 -24.38
C TYR A 225 -33.47 -23.00 -25.83
N GLU A 226 -32.41 -23.68 -26.30
CA GLU A 226 -32.00 -23.67 -27.72
C GLU A 226 -32.82 -24.64 -28.60
N ASP A 227 -33.48 -25.66 -28.00
CA ASP A 227 -34.34 -26.63 -28.69
C ASP A 227 -35.83 -26.20 -28.82
N LYS A 228 -36.14 -24.90 -28.69
CA LYS A 228 -37.48 -24.30 -28.91
C LYS A 228 -37.45 -23.20 -29.96
#